data_AF-A0A2G9S0K4-F1
#
_entry.id   AF-A0A2G9S0K4-F1
#
_cell.length_a   1.000
_cell.length_b   1.000
_cell.length_c   1.000
_cell.angle_alpha   90.00
_cell.angle_beta   90.00
_cell.angle_gamma   90.00
#
_symmetry.space_group_name_H-M   'P 1'
#
loop_
_entity.id
_entity.type
_entity.pdbx_description
1 polymer ?
#
loop_
_entity_poly.entity_id
_entity_poly.type
_entity_poly.pdbx_seq_one_letter_code
_entity_poly.pdbx_strand_id
1 'polypeptide(L)'
;MHSRVPGVNTARFPYTQWQRQHLTADGNISCGADIAGLQDRALSHWGRAVLAINFIFIFFSFKQGLQTLGVLEKIQAYPAAFWSILCMKPERLTAKAMADLFTITHYADPANIRKYNAVNLWQEYLQDTEDGVTSVSLESILNFATGLDHIPPAGFHPQPSILFHYTPIIPTAWKNKNCIEVPGKNAYRAFRKSMDKAICDALCKT
;
A
#
# COMPACT_ATOMS: atom_id res chain seq x y z
N MET A 1 -35.66 -4.50 -38.99
CA MET A 1 -34.98 -5.82 -38.90
C MET A 1 -33.49 -5.62 -39.11
N HIS A 2 -32.68 -6.37 -38.36
CA HIS A 2 -31.32 -6.09 -37.92
C HIS A 2 -30.27 -5.59 -38.93
N SER A 3 -29.50 -4.60 -38.47
CA SER A 3 -28.21 -4.15 -38.98
C SER A 3 -27.09 -5.18 -38.73
N ARG A 4 -26.09 -5.24 -39.60
CA ARG A 4 -24.80 -5.91 -39.31
C ARG A 4 -23.63 -4.96 -39.49
N VAL A 5 -22.76 -5.03 -38.49
CA VAL A 5 -21.55 -4.25 -38.21
C VAL A 5 -20.40 -4.67 -39.13
N PRO A 6 -19.48 -3.78 -39.54
CA PRO A 6 -18.27 -4.15 -40.26
C PRO A 6 -17.35 -5.01 -39.39
N GLY A 7 -16.92 -6.15 -39.94
CA GLY A 7 -16.17 -7.18 -39.23
C GLY A 7 -14.79 -6.71 -38.77
N VAL A 8 -14.49 -7.05 -37.52
CA VAL A 8 -13.20 -7.01 -36.86
C VAL A 8 -12.15 -7.73 -37.72
N ASN A 9 -11.02 -7.05 -37.98
CA ASN A 9 -9.86 -7.60 -38.68
C ASN A 9 -9.13 -8.57 -37.74
N THR A 10 -9.65 -9.79 -37.60
CA THR A 10 -8.93 -10.86 -36.92
C THR A 10 -7.75 -11.25 -37.79
N ALA A 11 -6.54 -11.07 -37.26
CA ALA A 11 -5.32 -11.59 -37.88
C ALA A 11 -5.54 -13.07 -38.18
N ARG A 12 -5.79 -13.40 -39.45
CA ARG A 12 -5.92 -14.77 -39.92
C ARG A 12 -4.63 -15.47 -39.52
N PHE A 13 -4.73 -16.38 -38.57
CA PHE A 13 -3.72 -17.41 -38.39
C PHE A 13 -3.43 -17.97 -39.79
N PRO A 14 -2.18 -18.04 -40.25
CA PRO A 14 -1.85 -18.41 -41.62
C PRO A 14 -1.97 -19.93 -41.76
N TYR A 15 -3.16 -20.45 -41.47
CA TYR A 15 -3.52 -21.86 -41.53
C TYR A 15 -3.20 -22.43 -42.91
N THR A 16 -3.44 -21.64 -43.96
CA THR A 16 -3.11 -21.97 -45.35
C THR A 16 -1.60 -22.03 -45.65
N GLN A 17 -0.76 -21.35 -44.87
CA GLN A 17 0.70 -21.42 -44.99
C GLN A 17 1.25 -22.62 -44.22
N TRP A 18 0.71 -22.90 -43.03
CA TRP A 18 1.04 -24.08 -42.24
C TRP A 18 0.67 -25.38 -42.96
N GLN A 19 -0.54 -25.44 -43.52
CA GLN A 19 -1.04 -26.58 -44.31
C GLN A 19 -0.11 -26.92 -45.48
N ARG A 20 0.42 -25.92 -46.19
CA ARG A 20 1.32 -26.12 -47.33
C ARG A 20 2.69 -26.69 -46.95
N GLN A 21 3.14 -26.48 -45.71
CA GLN A 21 4.47 -26.88 -45.26
C GLN A 21 4.46 -28.21 -44.49
N HIS A 22 3.30 -28.64 -43.95
CA HIS A 22 3.24 -29.72 -42.96
C HIS A 22 2.24 -30.83 -43.30
N LEU A 23 1.45 -30.69 -44.37
CA LEU A 23 0.59 -31.76 -44.89
C LEU A 23 1.27 -32.48 -46.07
N THR A 24 1.20 -33.80 -46.08
CA THR A 24 1.54 -34.63 -47.24
C THR A 24 0.44 -34.50 -48.31
N ALA A 25 0.75 -34.90 -49.55
CA ALA A 25 -0.16 -34.71 -50.70
C ALA A 25 -1.53 -35.41 -50.58
N ASP A 26 -1.63 -36.39 -49.68
CA ASP A 26 -2.83 -37.14 -49.28
C ASP A 26 -3.61 -36.46 -48.13
N GLY A 27 -3.18 -35.28 -47.66
CA GLY A 27 -3.86 -34.51 -46.62
C GLY A 27 -3.54 -34.92 -45.18
N ASN A 28 -2.57 -35.82 -44.99
CA ASN A 28 -2.10 -36.24 -43.68
C ASN A 28 -0.97 -35.35 -43.14
N ILE A 29 -0.82 -35.26 -41.82
CA ILE A 29 0.26 -34.49 -41.19
C ILE A 29 1.58 -35.26 -41.36
N SER A 30 2.61 -34.61 -41.90
CA SER A 30 3.92 -35.26 -42.10
C SER A 30 4.51 -35.69 -40.75
N CYS A 31 5.15 -36.87 -40.69
CA CYS A 31 5.76 -37.44 -39.48
C CYS A 31 6.85 -36.56 -38.82
N GLY A 32 7.26 -35.45 -39.44
CA GLY A 32 8.18 -34.46 -38.88
C GLY A 32 7.50 -33.22 -38.28
N ALA A 33 6.17 -33.13 -38.28
CA ALA A 33 5.47 -32.00 -37.68
C ALA A 33 5.50 -32.12 -36.14
N ASP A 34 6.12 -31.13 -35.49
CA ASP A 34 6.19 -31.02 -34.04
C ASP A 34 4.80 -30.68 -33.45
N ILE A 35 4.00 -31.73 -33.19
CA ILE A 35 2.67 -31.63 -32.57
C ILE A 35 2.78 -31.03 -31.15
N ALA A 36 3.88 -31.31 -30.45
CA ALA A 36 4.13 -30.76 -29.12
C ALA A 36 4.34 -29.24 -29.18
N GLY A 37 5.10 -28.74 -30.15
CA GLY A 37 5.30 -27.30 -30.38
C GLY A 37 4.02 -26.53 -30.75
N LEU A 38 3.03 -27.18 -31.37
CA LEU A 38 1.72 -26.59 -31.67
C LEU A 38 0.83 -26.49 -30.43
N GLN A 39 0.83 -27.52 -29.58
CA GLN A 39 0.12 -27.50 -28.30
C GLN A 39 0.75 -26.50 -27.32
N ASP A 40 2.07 -26.41 -27.26
CA ASP A 40 2.77 -25.45 -26.39
C ASP A 40 2.53 -24.00 -26.85
N ARG A 41 2.57 -23.75 -28.16
CA ARG A 41 2.20 -22.43 -28.72
C ARG A 41 0.73 -22.10 -28.46
N ALA A 42 -0.18 -23.04 -28.66
CA ALA A 42 -1.60 -22.84 -28.35
C ALA A 42 -1.78 -22.53 -26.86
N LEU A 43 -1.22 -23.34 -25.95
CA LEU A 43 -1.26 -23.10 -24.51
C LEU A 43 -0.67 -21.74 -24.12
N SER A 44 0.41 -21.29 -24.78
CA SER A 44 0.98 -19.96 -24.57
C SER A 44 0.05 -18.84 -25.04
N HIS A 45 -0.63 -19.01 -26.17
CA HIS A 45 -1.59 -18.04 -26.71
C HIS A 45 -2.87 -18.00 -25.86
N TRP A 46 -3.37 -19.16 -25.43
CA TRP A 46 -4.50 -19.29 -24.51
C TRP A 46 -4.16 -18.72 -23.13
N GLY A 47 -2.96 -18.97 -22.60
CA GLY A 47 -2.47 -18.38 -21.36
C GLY A 47 -2.38 -16.85 -21.45
N ARG A 48 -1.81 -16.32 -22.55
CA ARG A 48 -1.78 -14.87 -22.82
C ARG A 48 -3.19 -14.29 -22.97
N ALA A 49 -4.10 -14.99 -23.65
CA ALA A 49 -5.48 -14.56 -23.83
C ALA A 49 -6.26 -14.57 -22.50
N VAL A 50 -6.12 -15.60 -21.67
CA VAL A 50 -6.75 -15.69 -20.35
C VAL A 50 -6.21 -14.60 -19.41
N LEU A 51 -4.91 -14.35 -19.40
CA LEU A 51 -4.31 -13.24 -18.64
C LEU A 51 -4.82 -11.89 -19.14
N ALA A 52 -4.91 -11.68 -20.46
CA ALA A 52 -5.44 -10.45 -21.04
C ALA A 52 -6.94 -10.26 -20.71
N ILE A 53 -7.75 -11.30 -20.81
CA ILE A 53 -9.19 -11.27 -20.47
C ILE A 53 -9.38 -10.95 -18.99
N ASN A 54 -8.64 -11.60 -18.09
CA ASN A 54 -8.69 -11.32 -16.67
C ASN A 54 -8.27 -9.87 -16.36
N PHE A 55 -7.21 -9.38 -17.01
CA PHE A 55 -6.77 -7.99 -16.83
C PHE A 55 -7.80 -6.97 -17.33
N ILE A 56 -8.41 -7.22 -18.50
CA ILE A 56 -9.48 -6.38 -19.07
C ILE A 56 -10.68 -6.36 -18.13
N PHE A 57 -11.07 -7.51 -17.58
CA PHE A 57 -12.19 -7.61 -16.65
C PHE A 57 -11.92 -6.83 -15.35
N ILE A 58 -10.74 -6.98 -14.74
CA ILE A 58 -10.34 -6.25 -13.54
C ILE A 58 -10.40 -4.74 -13.77
N PHE A 59 -9.85 -4.25 -14.89
CA PHE A 59 -9.86 -2.83 -15.20
C PHE A 59 -11.29 -2.31 -15.41
N PHE A 60 -12.13 -3.08 -16.10
CA PHE A 60 -13.53 -2.71 -16.31
C PHE A 60 -14.29 -2.64 -14.98
N SER A 61 -14.19 -3.66 -14.13
CA SER A 61 -14.85 -3.68 -12.82
C SER A 61 -14.34 -2.59 -11.89
N PHE A 62 -13.03 -2.30 -11.90
CA PHE A 62 -12.45 -1.20 -11.13
C PHE A 62 -13.00 0.16 -11.60
N LYS A 63 -13.02 0.40 -12.92
CA LYS A 63 -13.58 1.63 -13.50
C LYS A 63 -15.05 1.79 -13.16
N GLN A 64 -15.84 0.71 -13.26
CA GLN A 64 -17.25 0.73 -12.87
C GLN A 64 -17.42 1.01 -11.36
N GLY A 65 -16.56 0.44 -10.52
CA GLY A 65 -16.53 0.73 -9.08
C GLY A 65 -16.29 2.23 -8.78
N LEU A 66 -15.36 2.87 -9.50
CA LEU A 66 -15.11 4.31 -9.39
C LEU A 66 -16.31 5.16 -9.85
N GLN A 67 -17.08 4.68 -10.83
CA GLN A 67 -18.29 5.38 -11.31
C GLN A 67 -19.42 5.34 -10.29
N THR A 68 -19.55 4.27 -9.49
CA THR A 68 -20.67 4.08 -8.55
C THR A 68 -20.87 5.26 -7.59
N LEU A 69 -19.80 5.93 -7.17
CA LEU A 69 -19.84 7.10 -6.28
C LEU A 69 -19.43 8.41 -6.97
N GLY A 70 -19.36 8.43 -8.30
CA GLY A 70 -18.99 9.62 -9.07
C GLY A 70 -17.50 9.97 -9.03
N VAL A 71 -16.63 9.09 -8.54
CA VAL A 71 -15.19 9.36 -8.38
C VAL A 71 -14.50 9.41 -9.74
N LEU A 72 -14.89 8.54 -10.68
CA LEU A 72 -14.30 8.52 -12.02
C LEU A 72 -14.46 9.87 -12.73
N GLU A 73 -15.65 10.45 -12.65
CA GLU A 73 -16.00 11.72 -13.26
C GLU A 73 -15.15 12.85 -12.65
N LYS A 74 -14.91 12.81 -11.34
CA LYS A 74 -14.04 13.78 -10.65
C LYS A 74 -12.57 13.60 -11.02
N ILE A 75 -12.08 12.37 -11.14
CA ILE A 75 -10.71 12.09 -11.63
C ILE A 75 -10.53 12.67 -13.04
N GLN A 76 -11.51 12.46 -13.92
CA GLN A 76 -11.45 12.95 -15.31
C GLN A 76 -11.56 14.48 -15.40
N ALA A 77 -12.38 15.10 -14.54
CA ALA A 77 -12.53 16.55 -14.51
C ALA A 77 -11.32 17.27 -13.87
N TYR A 78 -10.65 16.65 -12.90
CA TYR A 78 -9.57 17.25 -12.12
C TYR A 78 -8.32 16.36 -12.04
N PRO A 79 -7.74 15.92 -13.18
CA PRO A 79 -6.67 14.92 -13.19
C PRO A 79 -5.42 15.35 -12.40
N ALA A 80 -5.08 16.64 -12.43
CA ALA A 80 -3.94 17.17 -11.69
C ALA A 80 -4.11 17.05 -10.17
N ALA A 81 -5.31 17.30 -9.64
CA ALA A 81 -5.59 17.20 -8.20
C ALA A 81 -5.57 15.75 -7.71
N PHE A 82 -6.08 14.81 -8.52
CA PHE A 82 -6.01 13.38 -8.18
C PHE A 82 -4.60 12.82 -8.34
N TRP A 83 -3.82 13.30 -9.32
CA TRP A 83 -2.43 12.90 -9.47
C TRP A 83 -1.62 13.23 -8.21
N SER A 84 -1.81 14.42 -7.61
CA SER A 84 -1.13 14.80 -6.37
C SER A 84 -1.50 13.93 -5.16
N ILE A 85 -2.68 13.33 -5.16
CA ILE A 85 -3.17 12.51 -4.03
C ILE A 85 -2.85 11.03 -4.23
N LEU A 86 -2.99 10.51 -5.46
CA LEU A 86 -2.92 9.08 -5.76
C LEU A 86 -1.54 8.63 -6.25
N CYS A 87 -0.73 9.53 -6.80
CA CYS A 87 0.49 9.17 -7.53
C CYS A 87 1.74 9.88 -7.01
N MET A 88 1.62 10.84 -6.10
CA MET A 88 2.81 11.47 -5.52
C MET A 88 3.54 10.52 -4.58
N LYS A 89 4.87 10.55 -4.69
CA LYS A 89 5.74 9.84 -3.78
C LYS A 89 5.76 10.58 -2.43
N PRO A 90 5.59 9.87 -1.31
CA PRO A 90 5.68 10.50 0.00
C PRO A 90 7.09 11.07 0.23
N GLU A 91 7.13 12.23 0.88
CA GLU A 91 8.38 12.83 1.37
C GLU A 91 8.98 11.98 2.50
N ARG A 92 10.29 12.09 2.69
CA ARG A 92 10.96 11.45 3.83
C ARG A 92 10.48 12.08 5.13
N LEU A 93 10.18 11.25 6.11
CA LEU A 93 9.80 11.73 7.43
C LEU A 93 11.02 12.36 8.12
N THR A 94 10.75 13.39 8.91
CA THR A 94 11.74 14.03 9.80
C THR A 94 11.21 14.05 11.23
N ALA A 95 12.09 14.16 12.22
CA ALA A 95 11.67 14.25 13.62
C ALA A 95 10.77 15.47 13.84
N LYS A 96 11.09 16.58 13.17
CA LYS A 96 10.27 17.81 13.17
C LYS A 96 8.86 17.53 12.63
N ALA A 97 8.74 16.93 11.44
CA ALA A 97 7.44 16.63 10.85
C ALA A 97 6.61 15.69 11.73
N MET A 98 7.24 14.70 12.35
CA MET A 98 6.58 13.78 13.30
C MET A 98 6.16 14.49 14.60
N ALA A 99 6.97 15.42 15.10
CA ALA A 99 6.65 16.21 16.29
C ALA A 99 5.46 17.16 16.03
N ASP A 100 5.42 17.80 14.86
CA ASP A 100 4.32 18.66 14.45
C ASP A 100 3.04 17.85 14.16
N LEU A 101 3.19 16.59 13.70
CA LEU A 101 2.08 15.69 13.39
C LEU A 101 1.38 15.13 14.63
N PHE A 102 2.12 14.83 15.70
CA PHE A 102 1.56 14.15 16.87
C PHE A 102 1.15 15.12 17.97
N THR A 103 -0.12 15.10 18.35
CA THR A 103 -0.58 15.80 19.55
C THR A 103 -0.21 15.01 20.81
N ILE A 104 0.51 15.65 21.73
CA ILE A 104 0.83 15.06 23.03
C ILE A 104 -0.36 15.25 23.97
N THR A 105 -0.83 14.15 24.53
CA THR A 105 -1.97 14.12 25.46
C THR A 105 -1.61 13.31 26.71
N HIS A 106 -2.36 13.54 27.78
CA HIS A 106 -2.19 12.86 29.06
C HIS A 106 -3.52 12.28 29.51
N TYR A 107 -3.48 11.10 30.14
CA TYR A 107 -4.67 10.59 30.81
C TYR A 107 -5.11 11.61 31.88
N ALA A 108 -6.40 11.83 32.11
CA ALA A 108 -6.85 12.93 32.96
C ALA A 108 -6.45 12.72 34.45
N ASP A 109 -5.37 13.36 34.89
CA ASP A 109 -5.05 13.56 36.30
C ASP A 109 -4.25 14.86 36.48
N PRO A 110 -4.93 15.98 36.79
CA PRO A 110 -4.30 17.28 36.98
C PRO A 110 -3.15 17.30 38.00
N ALA A 111 -3.14 16.38 38.97
CA ALA A 111 -2.09 16.29 39.97
C ALA A 111 -0.78 15.69 39.41
N ASN A 112 -0.84 14.96 38.30
CA ASN A 112 0.25 14.16 37.78
C ASN A 112 0.76 14.59 36.38
N ILE A 113 0.14 15.60 35.75
CA ILE A 113 0.56 16.16 34.44
C ILE A 113 2.05 16.58 34.45
N ARG A 114 2.60 16.97 35.61
CA ARG A 114 4.00 17.44 35.75
C ARG A 114 5.02 16.37 36.13
N LYS A 115 4.64 15.09 36.23
CA LYS A 115 5.57 14.04 36.72
C LYS A 115 6.70 13.67 35.75
N TYR A 116 6.48 13.85 34.46
CA TYR A 116 7.45 13.56 33.40
C TYR A 116 7.34 14.62 32.31
N ASN A 117 8.47 14.94 31.67
CA ASN A 117 8.47 15.87 30.55
C ASN A 117 8.11 15.12 29.26
N ALA A 118 6.81 14.91 29.03
CA ALA A 118 6.28 14.18 27.87
C ALA A 118 6.74 14.77 26.54
N VAL A 119 6.79 16.11 26.46
CA VAL A 119 7.27 16.84 25.29
C VAL A 119 8.71 16.47 24.98
N ASN A 120 9.61 16.58 25.97
CA ASN A 120 11.01 16.21 25.77
C ASN A 120 11.18 14.73 25.47
N LEU A 121 10.49 13.83 26.20
CA LEU A 121 10.59 12.39 25.94
C LEU A 121 10.22 12.03 24.50
N TRP A 122 9.15 12.64 23.98
CA TRP A 122 8.70 12.40 22.61
C TRP A 122 9.66 13.02 21.59
N GLN A 123 10.04 14.28 21.76
CA GLN A 123 10.94 14.99 20.85
C GLN A 123 12.34 14.36 20.79
N GLU A 124 12.92 14.02 21.94
CA GLU A 124 14.21 13.33 22.02
C GLU A 124 14.15 11.95 21.35
N TYR A 125 13.06 11.20 21.54
CA TYR A 125 12.91 9.89 20.91
C TYR A 125 12.77 9.98 19.39
N LEU A 126 12.04 10.98 18.88
CA LEU A 126 11.94 11.24 17.45
C LEU A 126 13.30 11.65 16.86
N GLN A 127 14.04 12.53 17.55
CA GLN A 127 15.36 12.98 17.12
C GLN A 127 16.37 11.82 17.08
N ASP A 128 16.47 11.05 18.17
CA ASP A 128 17.32 9.85 18.23
C ASP A 128 16.96 8.84 17.13
N THR A 129 15.69 8.77 16.74
CA THR A 129 15.23 7.87 15.68
C THR A 129 15.64 8.37 14.30
N GLU A 130 15.49 9.67 14.03
CA GLU A 130 15.97 10.29 12.80
C GLU A 130 17.49 10.17 12.65
N ASP A 131 18.23 10.33 13.74
CA ASP A 131 19.69 10.21 13.79
C ASP A 131 20.18 8.74 13.74
N GLY A 132 19.26 7.77 13.68
CA GLY A 132 19.59 6.34 13.57
C GLY A 132 20.13 5.72 14.86
N VAL A 133 19.88 6.34 16.01
CA VAL A 133 20.31 5.85 17.33
C VAL A 133 19.37 4.74 17.82
N THR A 134 18.06 4.84 17.56
CA THR A 134 17.06 3.83 17.97
C THR A 134 17.08 2.59 17.06
N SER A 135 16.41 1.51 17.49
CA SER A 135 16.33 0.27 16.68
C SER A 135 15.19 0.28 15.66
N VAL A 136 14.46 1.39 15.54
CA VAL A 136 13.28 1.54 14.67
C VAL A 136 13.45 2.77 13.78
N SER A 137 12.55 2.95 12.81
CA SER A 137 12.52 4.15 11.94
C SER A 137 11.32 5.04 12.28
N LEU A 138 11.32 6.28 11.78
CA LEU A 138 10.16 7.17 11.89
C LEU A 138 8.93 6.58 11.17
N GLU A 139 9.15 5.91 10.05
CA GLU A 139 8.16 5.16 9.27
C GLU A 139 7.55 4.03 10.09
N SER A 140 8.38 3.32 10.87
CA SER A 140 7.91 2.28 11.80
C SER A 140 7.05 2.87 12.92
N ILE A 141 7.42 4.04 13.46
CA ILE A 141 6.62 4.74 14.48
C ILE A 141 5.26 5.15 13.91
N LEU A 142 5.24 5.73 12.71
CA LEU A 142 4.01 6.15 12.05
C LEU A 142 3.10 4.96 11.72
N ASN A 143 3.67 3.86 11.22
CA ASN A 143 2.93 2.64 10.90
C ASN A 143 2.38 1.97 12.16
N PHE A 144 3.15 1.99 13.25
CA PHE A 144 2.67 1.53 14.54
C PHE A 144 1.41 2.30 14.95
N ALA A 145 1.44 3.63 14.90
CA ALA A 145 0.32 4.49 15.31
C ALA A 145 -0.89 4.44 14.38
N THR A 146 -0.68 4.41 13.06
CA THR A 146 -1.71 4.72 12.04
C THR A 146 -1.96 3.60 11.04
N GLY A 147 -1.02 2.64 10.95
CA GLY A 147 -1.01 1.63 9.90
C GLY A 147 -0.40 2.08 8.58
N LEU A 148 0.06 3.33 8.47
CA LEU A 148 0.75 3.87 7.30
C LEU A 148 2.18 4.26 7.65
N ASP A 149 3.10 4.05 6.71
CA ASP A 149 4.52 4.42 6.84
C ASP A 149 4.84 5.81 6.29
N HIS A 150 3.84 6.53 5.77
CA HIS A 150 3.96 7.89 5.26
C HIS A 150 2.72 8.73 5.59
N ILE A 151 2.87 10.05 5.55
CA ILE A 151 1.76 10.99 5.71
C ILE A 151 0.96 11.02 4.40
N PRO A 152 -0.35 10.69 4.40
CA PRO A 152 -1.18 10.80 3.20
C PRO A 152 -1.24 12.25 2.72
N PRO A 153 -1.38 12.52 1.41
CA PRO A 153 -1.55 13.88 0.90
C PRO A 153 -2.76 14.62 1.49
N ALA A 154 -3.80 13.89 1.90
CA ALA A 154 -4.96 14.43 2.59
C ALA A 154 -4.75 14.66 4.10
N GLY A 155 -3.57 14.31 4.64
CA GLY A 155 -3.29 14.24 6.06
C GLY A 155 -4.01 13.09 6.76
N PHE A 156 -4.03 13.13 8.09
CA PHE A 156 -4.68 12.12 8.93
C PHE A 156 -5.93 12.69 9.58
N HIS A 157 -6.99 11.89 9.63
CA HIS A 157 -8.19 12.17 10.41
C HIS A 157 -8.66 10.88 11.11
N PRO A 158 -8.68 10.81 12.45
CA PRO A 158 -8.32 11.87 13.41
C PRO A 158 -6.82 12.21 13.40
N GLN A 159 -6.45 13.38 13.94
CA GLN A 159 -5.05 13.80 14.10
C GLN A 159 -4.28 12.76 14.93
N PRO A 160 -3.06 12.34 14.52
CA PRO A 160 -2.27 11.42 15.31
C PRO A 160 -1.93 11.98 16.69
N SER A 161 -1.88 11.10 17.67
CA SER A 161 -1.63 11.50 19.07
C SER A 161 -0.78 10.48 19.81
N ILE A 162 -0.09 10.98 20.83
CA ILE A 162 0.59 10.15 21.82
C ILE A 162 -0.01 10.44 23.19
N LEU A 163 -0.54 9.42 23.84
CA LEU A 163 -1.24 9.50 25.11
C LEU A 163 -0.36 8.92 26.21
N PHE A 164 0.12 9.78 27.09
CA PHE A 164 0.95 9.36 28.22
C PHE A 164 0.10 8.95 29.42
N HIS A 165 0.38 7.75 29.94
CA HIS A 165 -0.29 7.12 31.07
C HIS A 165 0.60 7.19 32.33
N TYR A 166 0.01 7.38 33.51
CA TYR A 166 0.77 7.44 34.77
C TYR A 166 1.21 6.07 35.30
N THR A 167 0.58 5.01 34.82
CA THR A 167 0.85 3.63 35.21
C THR A 167 1.85 2.99 34.24
N PRO A 168 2.62 1.99 34.70
CA PRO A 168 3.52 1.25 33.83
C PRO A 168 2.70 0.36 32.89
N ILE A 169 2.40 0.88 31.70
CA ILE A 169 1.78 0.13 30.60
C ILE A 169 2.83 -0.28 29.57
N ILE A 170 2.48 -1.28 28.76
CA ILE A 170 3.22 -1.60 27.53
C ILE A 170 2.73 -0.62 26.46
N PRO A 171 3.65 0.06 25.74
CA PRO A 171 3.23 0.93 24.65
C PRO A 171 2.33 0.20 23.66
N THR A 172 1.17 0.77 23.37
CA THR A 172 0.12 0.12 22.57
C THR A 172 -0.46 1.12 21.58
N ALA A 173 -0.62 0.70 20.33
CA ALA A 173 -1.20 1.55 19.29
C ALA A 173 -2.69 1.24 19.05
N TRP A 174 -3.46 2.30 18.88
CA TRP A 174 -4.87 2.31 18.54
C TRP A 174 -5.04 2.90 17.14
N LYS A 175 -4.82 2.06 16.11
CA LYS A 175 -4.76 2.50 14.70
C LYS A 175 -6.01 3.24 14.23
N ASN A 176 -7.19 2.82 14.68
CA ASN A 176 -8.45 3.50 14.38
C ASN A 176 -8.56 4.93 14.96
N LYS A 177 -7.71 5.27 15.92
CA LYS A 177 -7.64 6.59 16.56
C LYS A 177 -6.33 7.32 16.23
N ASN A 178 -5.45 6.73 15.41
CA ASN A 178 -4.10 7.22 15.17
C ASN A 178 -3.34 7.53 16.47
N CYS A 179 -3.54 6.74 17.53
CA CYS A 179 -3.05 7.05 18.87
C CYS A 179 -2.06 5.99 19.39
N ILE A 180 -0.94 6.42 19.98
CA ILE A 180 -0.06 5.54 20.75
C ILE A 180 -0.24 5.83 22.23
N GLU A 181 -0.63 4.84 23.01
CA GLU A 181 -0.61 4.91 24.47
C GLU A 181 0.77 4.48 24.99
N VAL A 182 1.36 5.29 25.86
CA VAL A 182 2.73 5.08 26.37
C VAL A 182 2.82 5.31 27.88
N PRO A 183 3.76 4.66 28.58
CA PRO A 183 4.00 4.95 29.99
C PRO A 183 4.75 6.29 30.15
N GLY A 184 4.28 7.13 31.06
CA GLY A 184 4.96 8.33 31.53
C GLY A 184 6.09 7.98 32.50
N LYS A 185 7.27 7.65 31.94
CA LYS A 185 8.47 7.30 32.71
C LYS A 185 9.35 8.52 32.95
N ASN A 186 10.00 8.59 34.11
CA ASN A 186 10.91 9.70 34.45
C ASN A 186 12.27 9.61 33.74
N ALA A 187 12.61 8.44 33.16
CA ALA A 187 13.91 8.20 32.53
C ALA A 187 13.75 7.91 31.03
N TYR A 188 14.39 8.72 30.19
CA TYR A 188 14.38 8.60 28.73
C TYR A 188 14.78 7.20 28.24
N ARG A 189 15.88 6.65 28.75
CA ARG A 189 16.35 5.30 28.39
C ARG A 189 15.28 4.22 28.59
N ALA A 190 14.49 4.32 29.66
CA ALA A 190 13.44 3.36 29.96
C ALA A 190 12.21 3.54 29.06
N PHE A 191 11.90 4.78 28.68
CA PHE A 191 10.85 5.12 27.71
C PHE A 191 11.22 4.57 26.32
N ARG A 192 12.39 4.96 25.80
CA ARG A 192 12.93 4.51 24.50
C ARG A 192 12.94 2.99 24.38
N LYS A 193 13.55 2.28 25.35
CA LYS A 193 13.62 0.81 25.32
C LYS A 193 12.23 0.15 25.26
N SER A 194 11.23 0.72 25.94
CA SER A 194 9.86 0.16 25.86
C SER A 194 9.19 0.45 24.52
N MET A 195 9.41 1.64 23.94
CA MET A 195 8.88 2.00 22.62
C MET A 195 9.48 1.14 21.52
N ASP A 196 10.82 1.06 21.45
CA ASP A 196 11.58 0.24 20.50
C ASP A 196 11.05 -1.20 20.52
N LYS A 197 10.93 -1.78 21.72
CA LYS A 197 10.42 -3.14 21.89
C LYS A 197 8.99 -3.30 21.38
N ALA A 198 8.08 -2.41 21.76
CA ALA A 198 6.67 -2.51 21.37
C ALA A 198 6.47 -2.41 19.86
N ILE A 199 7.20 -1.49 19.20
CA ILE A 199 7.14 -1.30 17.75
C ILE A 199 7.72 -2.51 17.03
N CYS A 200 8.90 -3.01 17.44
CA CYS A 200 9.49 -4.22 16.88
C CYS A 200 8.56 -5.43 17.05
N ASP A 201 8.02 -5.66 18.25
CA ASP A 201 7.13 -6.80 18.52
C ASP A 201 5.83 -6.74 17.67
N ALA A 202 5.36 -5.54 17.35
CA ALA A 202 4.15 -5.32 16.55
C ALA A 202 4.40 -5.45 15.03
N LEU A 203 5.56 -5.04 14.54
CA LEU A 203 5.86 -4.98 13.10
C LEU A 203 6.71 -6.16 12.59
N CYS A 204 7.47 -6.84 13.45
CA CYS A 204 8.26 -8.02 13.06
C CYS A 204 7.42 -9.30 12.82
N LYS A 205 6.09 -9.24 12.93
CA LYS A 205 5.18 -10.38 12.72
C LYS A 205 4.57 -10.47 11.31
N THR A 206 5.03 -9.64 10.38
CA THR A 206 4.64 -9.65 8.97
C THR A 206 5.81 -10.07 8.10
#